data_AF-A0A2D7BUL1-F1
#
_entry.id   AF-A0A2D7BUL1-F1
#
_cell.length_a   1.000
_cell.length_b   1.000
_cell.length_c   1.000
_cell.angle_alpha   90.00
_cell.angle_beta   90.00
_cell.angle_gamma   90.00
#
_symmetry.space_group_name_H-M   'P 1'
#
loop_
_entity.id
_entity.type
_entity.pdbx_description
1 polymer ?
#
loop_
_entity_poly.entity_id
_entity_poly.type
_entity_poly.pdbx_seq_one_letter_code
_entity_poly.pdbx_strand_id
1 'polypeptide(L)'
;MADAFEELLGGDVLSEDVKTSLSEAWEAKVTEAREQITNEVREEFAERYNNDKTQIVEAMDNMLTDAIKQEVEEFAHDKSALVEARVQYKQKMREHAGVLDSFLMNALKKEITELREDRNAQGENFKKLEGFVLKQLTKELNEFHSDKQAVVEQKVKLVKEGKELLRSTKANFVRKAAEKVESIVENTLRGEIGSLKEDIKSARENAFGRKMFEAFAAEFMTSHLAEGTEVKKLSGKIKEMETQLEDANKQITEKQVAISEAEKKARIAEGTAKRDKVLSELLDPLSKDKKEIMQDLLESVQTDNLKKQYEKYLPTVLNENVKKESKKESKETLKENVEPKARTQKTVVTGNKPVHVDPNTTDAGAEIINLKKLAGI
;
A
#
# COMPACT_ATOMS: atom_id res chain seq x y z
N MET A 1 22.83 -162.34 -85.44
CA MET A 1 22.76 -163.02 -86.75
C MET A 1 23.93 -162.70 -87.68
N ALA A 2 24.75 -161.66 -87.41
CA ALA A 2 25.98 -161.40 -88.19
C ALA A 2 27.12 -162.42 -87.88
N ASP A 3 27.32 -162.79 -86.62
CA ASP A 3 28.42 -163.67 -86.19
C ASP A 3 28.36 -165.13 -86.70
N ALA A 4 27.17 -165.63 -87.06
CA ALA A 4 27.00 -167.01 -87.54
C ALA A 4 27.38 -167.20 -89.02
N PHE A 5 27.55 -166.10 -89.77
CA PHE A 5 27.93 -166.12 -91.19
C PHE A 5 29.45 -166.05 -91.39
N GLU A 6 30.17 -165.44 -90.44
CA GLU A 6 31.64 -165.28 -90.48
C GLU A 6 32.35 -166.62 -90.22
N GLU A 7 31.79 -167.46 -89.34
CA GLU A 7 32.29 -168.82 -89.03
C GLU A 7 32.14 -169.80 -90.21
N LEU A 8 31.17 -169.56 -91.10
CA LEU A 8 30.91 -170.38 -92.30
C LEU A 8 31.84 -170.03 -93.48
N LEU A 9 32.41 -168.81 -93.47
CA LEU A 9 33.38 -168.32 -94.44
C LEU A 9 34.84 -168.69 -94.08
N GLY A 10 35.11 -169.15 -92.86
CA GLY A 10 36.45 -169.58 -92.42
C GLY A 10 36.81 -171.05 -92.73
N GLY A 11 35.83 -171.90 -93.07
CA GLY A 11 36.03 -173.34 -93.33
C GLY A 11 36.48 -173.65 -94.77
N ASP A 12 37.48 -174.51 -94.89
CA ASP A 12 38.31 -174.85 -96.07
C ASP A 12 37.60 -175.62 -97.22
N VAL A 13 36.32 -175.31 -97.50
CA VAL A 13 35.49 -176.09 -98.46
C VAL A 13 34.76 -175.23 -99.51
N LEU A 14 35.13 -173.96 -99.68
CA LEU A 14 34.49 -173.08 -100.68
C LEU A 14 35.52 -172.27 -101.48
N SER A 15 35.39 -172.22 -102.81
CA SER A 15 36.27 -171.44 -103.68
C SER A 15 36.04 -169.94 -103.49
N GLU A 16 37.12 -169.16 -103.64
CA GLU A 16 37.20 -167.72 -103.31
C GLU A 16 36.11 -166.88 -104.01
N ASP A 17 35.74 -167.22 -105.24
CA ASP A 17 34.69 -166.53 -106.03
C ASP A 17 33.27 -166.64 -105.43
N VAL A 18 32.97 -167.69 -104.67
CA VAL A 18 31.66 -167.84 -104.01
C VAL A 18 31.58 -166.97 -102.75
N LYS A 19 32.72 -166.71 -102.10
CA LYS A 19 32.76 -165.87 -100.88
C LYS A 19 32.55 -164.40 -101.20
N THR A 20 33.18 -163.89 -102.26
CA THR A 20 33.07 -162.48 -102.67
C THR A 20 31.66 -162.13 -103.17
N SER A 21 31.08 -162.99 -104.01
CA SER A 21 29.69 -162.79 -104.48
C SER A 21 28.66 -162.85 -103.36
N LEU A 22 28.85 -163.72 -102.36
CA LEU A 22 27.97 -163.80 -101.20
C LEU A 22 28.13 -162.59 -100.26
N SER A 23 29.35 -162.09 -100.06
CA SER A 23 29.58 -160.88 -99.25
C SER A 23 29.01 -159.63 -99.92
N GLU A 24 29.17 -159.49 -101.24
CA GLU A 24 28.60 -158.36 -101.99
C GLU A 24 27.07 -158.39 -101.98
N ALA A 25 26.45 -159.57 -102.17
CA ALA A 25 25.00 -159.72 -102.07
C ALA A 25 24.48 -159.45 -100.65
N TRP A 26 25.24 -159.82 -99.63
CA TRP A 26 24.89 -159.56 -98.23
C TRP A 26 25.01 -158.08 -97.87
N GLU A 27 26.11 -157.41 -98.24
CA GLU A 27 26.26 -155.97 -98.01
C GLU A 27 25.18 -155.17 -98.74
N ALA A 28 24.87 -155.51 -100.00
CA ALA A 28 23.78 -154.89 -100.75
C ALA A 28 22.42 -155.06 -100.04
N LYS A 29 22.14 -156.26 -99.52
CA LYS A 29 20.93 -156.53 -98.72
C LYS A 29 20.90 -155.74 -97.41
N VAL A 30 22.04 -155.59 -96.74
CA VAL A 30 22.15 -154.82 -95.49
C VAL A 30 21.97 -153.32 -95.74
N THR A 31 22.52 -152.79 -96.84
CA THR A 31 22.30 -151.38 -97.22
C THR A 31 20.85 -151.11 -97.64
N GLU A 32 20.25 -152.02 -98.42
CA GLU A 32 18.84 -151.92 -98.83
C GLU A 32 17.91 -151.94 -97.61
N ALA A 33 18.15 -152.85 -96.65
CA ALA A 33 17.38 -152.92 -95.41
C ALA A 33 17.58 -151.67 -94.53
N ARG A 34 18.79 -151.11 -94.47
CA ARG A 34 19.05 -149.86 -93.74
C ARG A 34 18.33 -148.68 -94.37
N GLU A 35 18.38 -148.55 -95.70
CA GLU A 35 17.67 -147.46 -96.40
C GLU A 35 16.16 -147.56 -96.21
N GLN A 36 15.59 -148.75 -96.31
CA GLN A 36 14.16 -149.00 -96.04
C GLN A 36 13.79 -148.60 -94.61
N ILE A 37 14.50 -149.08 -93.60
CA ILE A 37 14.25 -148.72 -92.20
C ILE A 37 14.40 -147.22 -91.98
N THR A 38 15.40 -146.56 -92.57
CA THR A 38 15.55 -145.11 -92.41
C THR A 38 14.45 -144.30 -93.08
N ASN A 39 13.93 -144.76 -94.21
CA ASN A 39 12.81 -144.12 -94.89
C ASN A 39 11.50 -144.35 -94.12
N GLU A 40 11.25 -145.56 -93.65
CA GLU A 40 10.10 -145.88 -92.77
C GLU A 40 10.14 -145.04 -91.50
N VAL A 41 11.28 -144.97 -90.81
CA VAL A 41 11.45 -144.15 -89.61
C VAL A 41 11.23 -142.66 -89.93
N ARG A 42 11.69 -142.17 -91.07
CA ARG A 42 11.49 -140.77 -91.48
C ARG A 42 10.03 -140.47 -91.78
N GLU A 43 9.33 -141.40 -92.42
CA GLU A 43 7.90 -141.28 -92.72
C GLU A 43 7.08 -141.33 -91.43
N GLU A 44 7.37 -142.29 -90.54
CA GLU A 44 6.74 -142.38 -89.21
C GLU A 44 6.98 -141.12 -88.36
N PHE A 45 8.20 -140.57 -88.36
CA PHE A 45 8.48 -139.32 -87.64
C PHE A 45 7.76 -138.12 -88.26
N ALA A 46 7.64 -138.06 -89.59
CA ALA A 46 6.91 -137.00 -90.27
C ALA A 46 5.40 -137.08 -89.98
N GLU A 47 4.82 -138.29 -90.00
CA GLU A 47 3.42 -138.52 -89.66
C GLU A 47 3.13 -138.18 -88.20
N ARG A 48 3.96 -138.66 -87.25
CA ARG A 48 3.81 -138.32 -85.82
C ARG A 48 3.95 -136.84 -85.58
N TYR A 49 4.94 -136.19 -86.19
CA TYR A 49 5.12 -134.74 -86.05
C TYR A 49 3.92 -133.96 -86.59
N ASN A 50 3.36 -134.37 -87.73
CA ASN A 50 2.17 -133.74 -88.28
C ASN A 50 0.96 -133.94 -87.37
N ASN A 51 0.75 -135.16 -86.85
CA ASN A 51 -0.33 -135.48 -85.92
C ASN A 51 -0.20 -134.68 -84.61
N ASP A 52 0.99 -134.64 -84.01
CA ASP A 52 1.24 -133.89 -82.77
C ASP A 52 1.05 -132.38 -82.99
N LYS A 53 1.51 -131.85 -84.13
CA LYS A 53 1.29 -130.46 -84.50
C LYS A 53 -0.20 -130.15 -84.63
N THR A 54 -0.98 -131.00 -85.28
CA THR A 54 -2.43 -130.81 -85.38
C THR A 54 -3.11 -130.86 -84.01
N GLN A 55 -2.75 -131.83 -83.16
CA GLN A 55 -3.29 -131.93 -81.80
C GLN A 55 -2.95 -130.71 -80.93
N ILE A 56 -1.72 -130.20 -81.02
CA ILE A 56 -1.30 -128.99 -80.29
C ILE A 56 -2.08 -127.77 -80.79
N VAL A 57 -2.25 -127.60 -82.10
CA VAL A 57 -3.02 -126.48 -82.67
C VAL A 57 -4.48 -126.55 -82.25
N GLU A 58 -5.10 -127.73 -82.30
CA GLU A 58 -6.49 -127.93 -81.85
C GLU A 58 -6.65 -127.70 -80.35
N ALA A 59 -5.73 -128.20 -79.51
CA ALA A 59 -5.75 -127.97 -78.08
C ALA A 59 -5.56 -126.48 -77.73
N MET A 60 -4.67 -125.78 -78.45
CA MET A 60 -4.48 -124.35 -78.29
C MET A 60 -5.71 -123.54 -78.71
N ASP A 61 -6.35 -123.89 -79.83
CA ASP A 61 -7.54 -123.20 -80.32
C ASP A 61 -8.74 -123.42 -79.39
N ASN A 62 -8.91 -124.64 -78.87
CA ASN A 62 -9.93 -124.95 -77.87
C ASN A 62 -9.67 -124.19 -76.55
N MET A 63 -8.43 -124.18 -76.05
CA MET A 63 -8.08 -123.46 -74.81
C MET A 63 -8.29 -121.95 -74.95
N LEU A 64 -7.88 -121.36 -76.08
CA LEU A 64 -8.12 -119.93 -76.37
C LEU A 64 -9.61 -119.63 -76.49
N THR A 65 -10.35 -120.48 -77.20
CA THR A 65 -11.79 -120.30 -77.39
C THR A 65 -12.55 -120.39 -76.07
N ASP A 66 -12.21 -121.35 -75.21
CA ASP A 66 -12.86 -121.51 -73.90
C ASP A 66 -12.50 -120.37 -72.95
N ALA A 67 -11.23 -119.93 -72.91
CA ALA A 67 -10.82 -118.77 -72.13
C ALA A 67 -11.53 -117.48 -72.59
N ILE A 68 -11.61 -117.24 -73.90
CA ILE A 68 -12.32 -116.08 -74.46
C ILE A 68 -13.82 -116.16 -74.15
N LYS A 69 -14.46 -117.33 -74.28
CA LYS A 69 -15.88 -117.49 -73.93
C LYS A 69 -16.13 -117.17 -72.47
N GLN A 70 -15.30 -117.69 -71.57
CA GLN A 70 -15.42 -117.43 -70.14
C GLN A 70 -15.24 -115.94 -69.83
N GLU A 71 -14.21 -115.28 -70.36
CA GLU A 71 -14.00 -113.84 -70.17
C GLU A 71 -15.14 -113.00 -70.75
N VAL A 72 -15.71 -113.38 -71.89
CA VAL A 72 -16.86 -112.68 -72.51
C VAL A 72 -18.12 -112.83 -71.65
N GLU A 73 -18.36 -114.01 -71.06
CA GLU A 73 -19.47 -114.23 -70.14
C GLU A 73 -19.30 -113.43 -68.84
N GLU A 74 -18.11 -113.45 -68.24
CA GLU A 74 -17.78 -112.65 -67.05
C GLU A 74 -17.91 -111.15 -67.34
N PHE A 75 -17.41 -110.67 -68.49
CA PHE A 75 -17.53 -109.28 -68.91
C PHE A 75 -18.99 -108.86 -69.15
N ALA A 76 -19.82 -109.75 -69.72
CA ALA A 76 -21.23 -109.49 -69.89
C ALA A 76 -21.95 -109.37 -68.54
N HIS A 77 -21.62 -110.24 -67.58
CA HIS A 77 -22.13 -110.18 -66.22
C HIS A 77 -21.71 -108.89 -65.51
N ASP A 78 -20.42 -108.55 -65.51
CA ASP A 78 -19.88 -107.34 -64.89
C ASP A 78 -20.49 -106.08 -65.49
N LYS A 79 -20.67 -106.03 -66.81
CA LYS A 79 -21.33 -104.91 -67.48
C LYS A 79 -22.79 -104.76 -67.03
N SER A 80 -23.51 -105.87 -66.88
CA SER A 80 -24.90 -105.85 -66.40
C SER A 80 -24.97 -105.36 -64.94
N ALA A 81 -24.12 -105.89 -64.06
CA ALA A 81 -24.03 -105.48 -62.67
C ALA A 81 -23.64 -104.00 -62.51
N LEU A 82 -22.72 -103.50 -63.35
CA LEU A 82 -22.32 -102.09 -63.34
C LEU A 82 -23.47 -101.17 -63.77
N VAL A 83 -24.24 -101.57 -64.79
CA VAL A 83 -25.41 -100.80 -65.23
C VAL A 83 -26.46 -100.77 -64.12
N GLU A 84 -26.75 -101.91 -63.49
CA GLU A 84 -27.69 -101.99 -62.35
C GLU A 84 -27.22 -101.13 -61.18
N ALA A 85 -25.95 -101.22 -60.78
CA ALA A 85 -25.37 -100.41 -59.72
C ALA A 85 -25.44 -98.91 -60.05
N ARG A 86 -25.20 -98.51 -61.30
CA ARG A 86 -25.31 -97.12 -61.75
C ARG A 86 -26.76 -96.62 -61.72
N VAL A 87 -27.73 -97.46 -62.08
CA VAL A 87 -29.16 -97.13 -61.99
C VAL A 87 -29.58 -96.98 -60.54
N GLN A 88 -29.23 -97.94 -59.67
CA GLN A 88 -29.53 -97.87 -58.23
C GLN A 88 -28.88 -96.66 -57.57
N TYR A 89 -27.62 -96.35 -57.90
CA TYR A 89 -26.94 -95.17 -57.39
C TYR A 89 -27.66 -93.88 -57.81
N LYS A 90 -28.04 -93.75 -59.10
CA LYS A 90 -28.82 -92.59 -59.56
C LYS A 90 -30.18 -92.48 -58.88
N GLN A 91 -30.84 -93.61 -58.61
CA GLN A 91 -32.11 -93.63 -57.90
C GLN A 91 -31.94 -93.16 -56.44
N LYS A 92 -30.98 -93.73 -55.70
CA LYS A 92 -30.65 -93.30 -54.34
C LYS A 92 -30.24 -91.83 -54.28
N MET A 93 -29.48 -91.34 -55.26
CA MET A 93 -29.13 -89.92 -55.34
C MET A 93 -30.35 -89.01 -55.55
N ARG A 94 -31.33 -89.43 -56.36
CA ARG A 94 -32.60 -88.68 -56.50
C ARG A 94 -33.39 -88.68 -55.20
N GLU A 95 -33.48 -89.82 -54.52
CA GLU A 95 -34.16 -89.95 -53.24
C GLU A 95 -33.48 -89.08 -52.17
N HIS A 96 -32.14 -89.14 -52.04
CA HIS A 96 -31.37 -88.32 -51.13
C HIS A 96 -31.46 -86.82 -51.45
N ALA A 97 -31.47 -86.44 -52.73
CA ALA A 97 -31.68 -85.04 -53.13
C ALA A 97 -33.06 -84.53 -52.72
N GLY A 98 -34.10 -85.35 -52.85
CA GLY A 98 -35.45 -85.01 -52.39
C GLY A 98 -35.54 -84.87 -50.86
N VAL A 99 -34.89 -85.77 -50.11
CA VAL A 99 -34.82 -85.66 -48.64
C VAL A 99 -34.05 -84.41 -48.22
N LEU A 100 -32.93 -84.11 -48.85
CA LEU A 100 -32.12 -82.93 -48.56
C LEU A 100 -32.88 -81.63 -48.88
N ASP A 101 -33.55 -81.56 -50.02
CA ASP A 101 -34.39 -80.42 -50.38
C ASP A 101 -35.52 -80.24 -49.35
N SER A 102 -36.21 -81.33 -48.96
CA SER A 102 -37.23 -81.27 -47.92
C SER A 102 -36.67 -80.82 -46.56
N PHE A 103 -35.46 -81.24 -46.20
CA PHE A 103 -34.79 -80.83 -44.98
C PHE A 103 -34.43 -79.34 -45.01
N LEU A 104 -33.81 -78.87 -46.11
CA LEU A 104 -33.47 -77.46 -46.29
C LEU A 104 -34.73 -76.58 -46.31
N MET A 105 -35.78 -76.98 -47.03
CA MET A 105 -37.04 -76.23 -47.06
C MET A 105 -37.72 -76.18 -45.70
N ASN A 106 -37.70 -77.27 -44.93
CA ASN A 106 -38.24 -77.27 -43.57
C ASN A 106 -37.40 -76.44 -42.61
N ALA A 107 -36.07 -76.51 -42.69
CA ALA A 107 -35.16 -75.69 -41.88
C ALA A 107 -35.32 -74.20 -42.21
N LEU A 108 -35.31 -73.83 -43.49
CA LEU A 108 -35.53 -72.45 -43.95
C LEU A 108 -36.92 -71.95 -43.57
N LYS A 109 -37.97 -72.78 -43.70
CA LYS A 109 -39.32 -72.41 -43.28
C LYS A 109 -39.35 -72.14 -41.78
N LYS A 110 -38.71 -72.99 -40.97
CA LYS A 110 -38.62 -72.83 -39.51
C LYS A 110 -37.86 -71.56 -39.15
N GLU A 111 -36.71 -71.30 -39.75
CA GLU A 111 -35.95 -70.06 -39.52
C GLU A 111 -36.74 -68.82 -39.94
N ILE A 112 -37.42 -68.84 -41.09
CA ILE A 112 -38.26 -67.71 -41.54
C ILE A 112 -39.42 -67.47 -40.57
N THR A 113 -40.06 -68.53 -40.05
CA THR A 113 -41.13 -68.36 -39.06
C THR A 113 -40.58 -67.81 -37.75
N GLU A 114 -39.46 -68.31 -37.26
CA GLU A 114 -38.80 -67.82 -36.04
C GLU A 114 -38.36 -66.35 -36.20
N LEU A 115 -37.79 -65.96 -37.35
CA LEU A 115 -37.43 -64.57 -37.64
C LEU A 115 -38.64 -63.63 -37.70
N ARG A 116 -39.78 -64.12 -38.20
CA ARG A 116 -41.03 -63.33 -38.22
C ARG A 116 -41.59 -63.17 -36.81
N GLU A 117 -41.58 -64.22 -36.02
CA GLU A 117 -42.00 -64.19 -34.62
C GLU A 117 -41.12 -63.25 -33.79
N ASP A 118 -39.80 -63.33 -33.95
CA ASP A 118 -38.86 -62.43 -33.28
C ASP A 118 -39.06 -60.97 -33.70
N ARG A 119 -39.26 -60.70 -35.00
CA ARG A 119 -39.59 -59.34 -35.48
C ARG A 119 -40.90 -58.81 -34.88
N ASN A 120 -41.91 -59.67 -34.73
CA ASN A 120 -43.17 -59.28 -34.09
C ASN A 120 -42.96 -58.97 -32.59
N ALA A 121 -42.21 -59.81 -31.87
CA ALA A 121 -41.88 -59.61 -30.47
C ALA A 121 -41.06 -58.32 -30.25
N GLN A 122 -40.09 -58.04 -31.12
CA GLN A 122 -39.35 -56.78 -31.13
C GLN A 122 -40.29 -55.58 -31.37
N GLY A 123 -41.24 -55.70 -32.29
CA GLY A 123 -42.25 -54.66 -32.54
C GLY A 123 -43.14 -54.39 -31.31
N GLU A 124 -43.53 -55.41 -30.57
CA GLU A 124 -44.27 -55.24 -29.31
C GLU A 124 -43.43 -54.58 -28.22
N ASN A 125 -42.18 -54.99 -28.07
CA ASN A 125 -41.25 -54.38 -27.12
C ASN A 125 -40.99 -52.91 -27.48
N PHE A 126 -40.88 -52.59 -28.78
CA PHE A 126 -40.74 -51.22 -29.24
C PHE A 126 -41.98 -50.37 -28.89
N LYS A 127 -43.19 -50.88 -29.12
CA LYS A 127 -44.44 -50.21 -28.71
C LYS A 127 -44.52 -49.98 -27.20
N LYS A 128 -44.04 -50.93 -26.39
CA LYS A 128 -43.96 -50.76 -24.93
C LYS A 128 -42.98 -49.67 -24.52
N LEU A 129 -41.81 -49.62 -25.18
CA LEU A 129 -40.81 -48.57 -24.95
C LEU A 129 -41.35 -47.20 -25.37
N GLU A 130 -41.95 -47.09 -26.56
CA GLU A 130 -42.63 -45.86 -27.01
C GLU A 130 -43.70 -45.42 -26.01
N GLY A 131 -44.54 -46.35 -25.53
CA GLY A 131 -45.55 -46.06 -24.51
C GLY A 131 -44.95 -45.60 -23.19
N PHE A 132 -43.82 -46.17 -22.76
CA PHE A 132 -43.10 -45.73 -21.56
C PHE A 132 -42.52 -44.33 -21.75
N VAL A 133 -41.83 -44.07 -22.87
CA VAL A 133 -41.25 -42.76 -23.18
C VAL A 133 -42.34 -41.70 -23.29
N LEU A 134 -43.46 -41.98 -23.98
CA LEU A 134 -44.58 -41.02 -24.08
C LEU A 134 -45.21 -40.73 -22.73
N LYS A 135 -45.41 -41.75 -21.87
CA LYS A 135 -45.91 -41.55 -20.51
C LYS A 135 -44.95 -40.72 -19.67
N GLN A 136 -43.65 -41.00 -19.76
CA GLN A 136 -42.62 -40.28 -19.03
C GLN A 136 -42.53 -38.82 -19.52
N LEU A 137 -42.51 -38.57 -20.83
CA LEU A 137 -42.53 -37.23 -21.41
C LEU A 137 -43.80 -36.47 -21.05
N THR A 138 -44.97 -37.13 -21.04
CA THR A 138 -46.23 -36.49 -20.64
C THR A 138 -46.21 -36.13 -19.15
N LYS A 139 -45.65 -37.00 -18.31
CA LYS A 139 -45.48 -36.75 -16.88
C LYS A 139 -44.52 -35.59 -16.64
N GLU A 140 -43.35 -35.61 -17.27
CA GLU A 140 -42.36 -34.54 -17.20
C GLU A 140 -42.91 -33.21 -17.73
N LEU A 141 -43.70 -33.22 -18.81
CA LEU A 141 -44.33 -32.02 -19.35
C LEU A 141 -45.34 -31.43 -18.35
N ASN A 142 -46.16 -32.28 -17.72
CA ASN A 142 -47.12 -31.84 -16.70
C ASN A 142 -46.43 -31.31 -15.44
N GLU A 143 -45.39 -31.99 -14.97
CA GLU A 143 -44.55 -31.55 -13.85
C GLU A 143 -43.89 -30.21 -14.19
N PHE A 144 -43.33 -30.05 -15.40
CA PHE A 144 -42.73 -28.81 -15.87
C PHE A 144 -43.73 -27.64 -15.89
N HIS A 145 -44.98 -27.89 -16.30
CA HIS A 145 -46.03 -26.87 -16.23
C HIS A 145 -46.37 -26.47 -14.78
N SER A 146 -46.45 -27.45 -13.88
CA SER A 146 -46.70 -27.20 -12.45
C SER A 146 -45.54 -26.41 -11.82
N ASP A 147 -44.30 -26.82 -12.08
CA ASP A 147 -43.10 -26.15 -11.60
C ASP A 147 -43.02 -24.71 -12.12
N LYS A 148 -43.32 -24.50 -13.41
CA LYS A 148 -43.38 -23.16 -13.99
C LYS A 148 -44.41 -22.28 -13.30
N GLN A 149 -45.60 -22.80 -12.99
CA GLN A 149 -46.63 -22.06 -12.26
C GLN A 149 -46.15 -21.72 -10.84
N ALA A 150 -45.59 -22.70 -10.12
CA ALA A 150 -45.07 -22.52 -8.77
C ALA A 150 -43.96 -21.44 -8.70
N VAL A 151 -43.05 -21.42 -9.68
CA VAL A 151 -42.00 -20.38 -9.77
C VAL A 151 -42.60 -18.99 -9.98
N VAL A 152 -43.63 -18.87 -10.82
CA VAL A 152 -44.33 -17.59 -11.04
C VAL A 152 -45.03 -17.14 -9.77
N GLU A 153 -45.73 -18.04 -9.07
CA GLU A 153 -46.41 -17.74 -7.81
C GLU A 153 -45.44 -17.30 -6.72
N GLN A 154 -44.32 -18.03 -6.54
CA GLN A 154 -43.26 -17.65 -5.60
C GLN A 154 -42.65 -16.30 -5.95
N LYS A 155 -42.42 -16.01 -7.23
CA LYS A 155 -41.94 -14.69 -7.68
C LYS A 155 -42.93 -13.59 -7.34
N VAL A 156 -44.22 -13.80 -7.59
CA VAL A 156 -45.27 -12.82 -7.24
C VAL A 156 -45.34 -12.62 -5.72
N LYS A 157 -45.26 -13.70 -4.94
CA LYS A 157 -45.23 -13.65 -3.48
C LYS A 157 -44.02 -12.86 -2.96
N LEU A 158 -42.81 -13.17 -3.44
CA LEU A 158 -41.59 -12.43 -3.10
C LEU A 158 -41.67 -10.94 -3.46
N VAL A 159 -42.26 -10.60 -4.61
CA VAL A 159 -42.43 -9.20 -5.00
C VAL A 159 -43.43 -8.49 -4.07
N LYS A 160 -44.52 -9.16 -3.66
CA LYS A 160 -45.48 -8.60 -2.70
C LYS A 160 -44.84 -8.39 -1.33
N GLU A 161 -44.24 -9.43 -0.77
CA GLU A 161 -43.54 -9.38 0.53
C GLU A 161 -42.39 -8.37 0.51
N GLY A 162 -41.60 -8.34 -0.58
CA GLY A 162 -40.54 -7.36 -0.78
C GLY A 162 -41.05 -5.92 -0.85
N LYS A 163 -42.19 -5.67 -1.51
CA LYS A 163 -42.82 -4.34 -1.54
C LYS A 163 -43.33 -3.91 -0.16
N GLU A 164 -43.94 -4.81 0.60
CA GLU A 164 -44.40 -4.54 1.96
C GLU A 164 -43.23 -4.24 2.90
N LEU A 165 -42.17 -5.06 2.84
CA LEU A 165 -40.94 -4.85 3.62
C LEU A 165 -40.26 -3.54 3.23
N LEU A 166 -40.19 -3.19 1.94
CA LEU A 166 -39.66 -1.90 1.51
C LEU A 166 -40.51 -0.75 2.03
N ARG A 167 -41.84 -0.88 2.06
CA ARG A 167 -42.73 0.16 2.58
C ARG A 167 -42.54 0.36 4.08
N SER A 168 -42.47 -0.73 4.85
CA SER A 168 -42.23 -0.66 6.30
C SER A 168 -40.84 -0.12 6.61
N THR A 169 -39.82 -0.52 5.86
CA THR A 169 -38.44 -0.03 6.02
C THR A 169 -38.34 1.45 5.67
N LYS A 170 -38.99 1.91 4.60
CA LYS A 170 -39.07 3.34 4.26
C LYS A 170 -39.76 4.14 5.36
N ALA A 171 -40.88 3.66 5.89
CA ALA A 171 -41.57 4.33 7.00
C ALA A 171 -40.68 4.41 8.25
N ASN A 172 -40.02 3.31 8.61
CA ASN A 172 -39.07 3.28 9.73
C ASN A 172 -37.85 4.19 9.51
N PHE A 173 -37.34 4.25 8.28
CA PHE A 173 -36.24 5.14 7.91
C PHE A 173 -36.65 6.60 8.06
N VAL A 174 -37.80 7.00 7.50
CA VAL A 174 -38.33 8.37 7.62
C VAL A 174 -38.54 8.73 9.08
N ARG A 175 -39.13 7.83 9.89
CA ARG A 175 -39.31 8.06 11.33
C ARG A 175 -37.99 8.27 12.06
N LYS A 176 -37.02 7.38 11.88
CA LYS A 176 -35.68 7.51 12.52
C LYS A 176 -34.92 8.74 12.03
N ALA A 177 -35.05 9.09 10.75
CA ALA A 177 -34.45 10.28 10.19
C ALA A 177 -35.07 11.54 10.79
N ALA A 178 -36.41 11.58 10.90
CA ALA A 178 -37.14 12.67 11.54
C ALA A 178 -36.75 12.81 13.01
N GLU A 179 -36.75 11.73 13.80
CA GLU A 179 -36.32 11.73 15.21
C GLU A 179 -34.88 12.27 15.36
N LYS A 180 -33.97 11.89 14.45
CA LYS A 180 -32.58 12.35 14.49
C LYS A 180 -32.44 13.82 14.10
N VAL A 181 -33.16 14.28 13.08
CA VAL A 181 -33.19 15.68 12.68
C VAL A 181 -33.80 16.54 13.78
N GLU A 182 -34.91 16.11 14.36
CA GLU A 182 -35.56 16.75 15.50
C GLU A 182 -34.60 16.89 16.68
N SER A 183 -33.89 15.82 17.05
CA SER A 183 -32.89 15.87 18.13
C SER A 183 -31.74 16.83 17.83
N ILE A 184 -31.25 16.90 16.58
CA ILE A 184 -30.20 17.85 16.19
C ILE A 184 -30.72 19.28 16.24
N VAL A 185 -31.91 19.54 15.70
CA VAL A 185 -32.54 20.86 15.72
C VAL A 185 -32.81 21.29 17.16
N GLU A 186 -33.35 20.42 18.01
CA GLU A 186 -33.60 20.75 19.42
C GLU A 186 -32.29 21.08 20.16
N ASN A 187 -31.25 20.26 20.00
CA ASN A 187 -29.96 20.49 20.66
C ASN A 187 -29.27 21.77 20.18
N THR A 188 -29.28 22.03 18.88
CA THR A 188 -28.72 23.27 18.30
C THR A 188 -29.51 24.49 18.78
N LEU A 189 -30.84 24.45 18.72
CA LEU A 189 -31.70 25.57 19.12
C LEU A 189 -31.62 25.82 20.63
N ARG A 190 -31.52 24.78 21.47
CA ARG A 190 -31.21 24.93 22.91
C ARG A 190 -29.82 25.54 23.14
N GLY A 191 -28.81 25.14 22.36
CA GLY A 191 -27.46 25.70 22.43
C GLY A 191 -27.43 27.19 22.06
N GLU A 192 -28.06 27.55 20.94
CA GLU A 192 -28.19 28.93 20.47
C GLU A 192 -28.98 29.81 21.44
N ILE A 193 -30.11 29.32 21.97
CA ILE A 193 -30.86 30.04 23.02
C ILE A 193 -30.02 30.19 24.29
N GLY A 194 -29.24 29.18 24.66
CA GLY A 194 -28.32 29.23 25.79
C GLY A 194 -27.24 30.30 25.61
N SER A 195 -26.59 30.32 24.44
CA SER A 195 -25.60 31.33 24.06
C SER A 195 -26.22 32.73 24.08
N LEU A 196 -27.37 32.91 23.42
CA LEU A 196 -28.07 34.19 23.38
C LEU A 196 -28.44 34.68 24.80
N LYS A 197 -28.84 33.77 25.69
CA LYS A 197 -29.13 34.10 27.08
C LYS A 197 -27.88 34.57 27.83
N GLU A 198 -26.75 33.91 27.61
CA GLU A 198 -25.47 34.32 28.21
C GLU A 198 -24.99 35.66 27.65
N ASP A 199 -25.14 35.90 26.35
CA ASP A 199 -24.83 37.18 25.70
C ASP A 199 -25.71 38.31 26.27
N ILE A 200 -27.01 38.07 26.42
CA ILE A 200 -27.92 39.04 27.06
C ILE A 200 -27.50 39.32 28.51
N LYS A 201 -27.08 38.29 29.25
CA LYS A 201 -26.62 38.44 30.63
C LYS A 201 -25.33 39.25 30.71
N SER A 202 -24.33 38.93 29.89
CA SER A 202 -23.07 39.69 29.77
C SER A 202 -23.33 41.13 29.36
N ALA A 203 -24.22 41.38 28.39
CA ALA A 203 -24.61 42.72 27.98
C ALA A 203 -25.29 43.50 29.12
N ARG A 204 -26.14 42.85 29.92
CA ARG A 204 -26.77 43.46 31.12
C ARG A 204 -25.75 43.77 32.19
N GLU A 205 -24.83 42.85 32.49
CA GLU A 205 -23.76 43.05 33.47
C GLU A 205 -22.83 44.19 33.03
N ASN A 206 -22.47 44.26 31.76
CA ASN A 206 -21.68 45.35 31.19
C ASN A 206 -22.44 46.69 31.25
N ALA A 207 -23.72 46.71 30.90
CA ALA A 207 -24.54 47.93 30.98
C ALA A 207 -24.71 48.40 32.44
N PHE A 208 -24.89 47.46 33.37
CA PHE A 208 -24.94 47.74 34.80
C PHE A 208 -23.60 48.27 35.31
N GLY A 209 -22.49 47.63 34.94
CA GLY A 209 -21.13 48.08 35.28
C GLY A 209 -20.85 49.48 34.75
N ARG A 210 -21.23 49.79 33.51
CA ARG A 210 -21.15 51.15 32.94
C ARG A 210 -21.97 52.15 33.73
N LYS A 211 -23.23 51.83 34.08
CA LYS A 211 -24.07 52.71 34.91
C LYS A 211 -23.49 52.95 36.30
N MET A 212 -22.94 51.92 36.94
CA MET A 212 -22.27 52.05 38.23
C MET A 212 -21.02 52.91 38.12
N PHE A 213 -20.21 52.72 37.06
CA PHE A 213 -19.04 53.56 36.80
C PHE A 213 -19.42 55.01 36.50
N GLU A 214 -20.47 55.24 35.73
CA GLU A 214 -20.96 56.57 35.39
C GLU A 214 -21.52 57.28 36.63
N ALA A 215 -22.31 56.58 37.46
CA ALA A 215 -22.80 57.11 38.73
C ALA A 215 -21.65 57.40 39.70
N PHE A 216 -20.68 56.48 39.82
CA PHE A 216 -19.49 56.67 40.65
C PHE A 216 -18.64 57.83 40.15
N ALA A 217 -18.41 57.94 38.84
CA ALA A 217 -17.67 59.06 38.25
C ALA A 217 -18.41 60.38 38.43
N ALA A 218 -19.74 60.40 38.26
CA ALA A 218 -20.56 61.58 38.51
C ALA A 218 -20.43 62.03 39.97
N GLU A 219 -20.62 61.13 40.93
CA GLU A 219 -20.47 61.40 42.37
C GLU A 219 -19.04 61.79 42.76
N PHE A 220 -18.03 61.12 42.21
CA PHE A 220 -16.62 61.45 42.44
C PHE A 220 -16.29 62.84 41.90
N MET A 221 -16.78 63.17 40.71
CA MET A 221 -16.61 64.50 40.12
C MET A 221 -17.37 65.57 40.90
N THR A 222 -18.59 65.34 41.35
CA THR A 222 -19.31 66.33 42.20
C THR A 222 -18.70 66.46 43.59
N SER A 223 -18.21 65.37 44.19
CA SER A 223 -17.62 65.38 45.53
C SER A 223 -16.20 65.97 45.55
N HIS A 224 -15.30 65.57 44.65
CA HIS A 224 -13.92 66.08 44.61
C HIS A 224 -13.76 67.44 43.91
N LEU A 225 -14.75 67.93 43.15
CA LEU A 225 -14.69 69.31 42.63
C LEU A 225 -14.84 70.36 43.75
N ALA A 226 -15.35 69.98 44.93
CA ALA A 226 -15.32 70.82 46.12
C ALA A 226 -13.88 71.01 46.66
N GLU A 227 -13.03 69.99 46.62
CA GLU A 227 -11.60 70.11 47.00
C GLU A 227 -10.85 71.09 46.12
N GLY A 228 -11.16 71.16 44.81
CA GLY A 228 -10.58 72.16 43.92
C GLY A 228 -10.84 73.60 44.36
N THR A 229 -11.99 73.86 44.99
CA THR A 229 -12.31 75.20 45.54
C THR A 229 -11.60 75.46 46.87
N GLU A 230 -11.40 74.45 47.71
CA GLU A 230 -10.66 74.60 48.97
C GLU A 230 -9.16 74.76 48.74
N VAL A 231 -8.59 73.99 47.82
CA VAL A 231 -7.19 74.12 47.37
C VAL A 231 -6.95 75.49 46.72
N LYS A 232 -7.91 75.99 45.93
CA LYS A 232 -7.82 77.34 45.34
C LYS A 232 -7.90 78.45 46.41
N LYS A 233 -8.74 78.29 47.44
CA LYS A 233 -8.81 79.23 48.58
C LYS A 233 -7.51 79.20 49.41
N LEU A 234 -6.94 78.03 49.66
CA LEU A 234 -5.65 77.86 50.33
C LEU A 234 -4.52 78.49 49.53
N SER A 235 -4.46 78.25 48.21
CA SER A 235 -3.48 78.88 47.32
C SER A 235 -3.62 80.41 47.30
N GLY A 236 -4.85 80.94 47.33
CA GLY A 236 -5.10 82.37 47.45
C GLY A 236 -4.57 82.95 48.77
N LYS A 237 -4.85 82.29 49.91
CA LYS A 237 -4.34 82.71 51.22
C LYS A 237 -2.81 82.63 51.31
N ILE A 238 -2.19 81.62 50.70
CA ILE A 238 -0.73 81.50 50.64
C ILE A 238 -0.14 82.68 49.87
N LYS A 239 -0.72 83.02 48.70
CA LYS A 239 -0.28 84.19 47.92
C LYS A 239 -0.46 85.50 48.69
N GLU A 240 -1.59 85.70 49.38
CA GLU A 240 -1.77 86.87 50.25
C GLU A 240 -0.71 86.92 51.36
N MET A 241 -0.43 85.79 52.03
CA MET A 241 0.63 85.73 53.04
C MET A 241 2.02 85.99 52.46
N GLU A 242 2.34 85.49 51.27
CA GLU A 242 3.61 85.77 50.58
C GLU A 242 3.75 87.27 50.30
N THR A 243 2.70 87.92 49.78
CA THR A 243 2.73 89.38 49.54
C THR A 243 2.89 90.17 50.84
N GLN A 244 2.20 89.77 51.92
CA GLN A 244 2.35 90.40 53.23
C GLN A 244 3.75 90.21 53.81
N LEU A 245 4.36 89.04 53.62
CA LEU A 245 5.74 88.77 54.04
C LEU A 245 6.75 89.56 53.23
N GLU A 246 6.57 89.68 51.91
CA GLU A 246 7.42 90.53 51.09
C GLU A 246 7.36 91.99 51.51
N ASP A 247 6.16 92.53 51.73
CA ASP A 247 5.99 93.91 52.17
C ASP A 247 6.49 94.13 53.60
N ALA A 248 6.28 93.18 54.51
CA ALA A 248 6.88 93.21 55.84
C ALA A 248 8.42 93.18 55.78
N ASN A 249 9.00 92.34 54.91
CA ASN A 249 10.44 92.27 54.71
C ASN A 249 11.00 93.56 54.14
N LYS A 250 10.32 94.18 53.15
CA LYS A 250 10.71 95.51 52.64
C LYS A 250 10.71 96.55 53.77
N GLN A 251 9.64 96.62 54.56
CA GLN A 251 9.56 97.54 55.70
C GLN A 251 10.65 97.27 56.76
N ILE A 252 10.97 96.00 57.03
CA ILE A 252 12.07 95.63 57.94
C ILE A 252 13.40 96.10 57.37
N THR A 253 13.67 95.90 56.08
CA THR A 253 14.92 96.35 55.45
C THR A 253 15.06 97.88 55.47
N GLU A 254 14.00 98.62 55.18
CA GLU A 254 13.99 100.09 55.26
C GLU A 254 14.25 100.57 56.70
N LYS A 255 13.58 99.97 57.70
CA LYS A 255 13.81 100.29 59.10
C LYS A 255 15.23 99.94 59.55
N GLN A 256 15.79 98.81 59.10
CA GLN A 256 17.16 98.42 59.46
C GLN A 256 18.20 99.39 58.90
N VAL A 257 18.00 99.89 57.66
CA VAL A 257 18.85 100.94 57.07
C VAL A 257 18.75 102.21 57.90
N ALA A 258 17.54 102.67 58.24
CA ALA A 258 17.33 103.86 59.06
C ALA A 258 17.96 103.74 60.46
N ILE A 259 17.84 102.58 61.11
CA ILE A 259 18.49 102.30 62.40
C ILE A 259 20.01 102.37 62.26
N SER A 260 20.59 101.77 61.23
CA SER A 260 22.04 101.79 61.02
C SER A 260 22.60 103.20 60.80
N GLU A 261 21.84 104.08 60.13
CA GLU A 261 22.20 105.48 59.94
C GLU A 261 22.08 106.29 61.24
N ALA A 262 21.04 106.02 62.03
CA ALA A 262 20.86 106.62 63.35
C ALA A 262 21.97 106.21 64.32
N GLU A 263 22.33 104.92 64.37
CA GLU A 263 23.43 104.40 65.20
C GLU A 263 24.78 105.00 64.80
N LYS A 264 25.05 105.15 63.50
CA LYS A 264 26.27 105.84 63.01
C LYS A 264 26.33 107.28 63.51
N LYS A 265 25.23 108.03 63.40
CA LYS A 265 25.14 109.42 63.88
C LYS A 265 25.32 109.50 65.40
N ALA A 266 24.68 108.60 66.16
CA ALA A 266 24.84 108.53 67.61
C ALA A 266 26.31 108.24 68.01
N ARG A 267 26.97 107.30 67.34
CA ARG A 267 28.38 106.97 67.61
C ARG A 267 29.33 108.14 67.33
N ILE A 268 29.09 108.89 66.26
CA ILE A 268 29.87 110.09 65.94
C ILE A 268 29.65 111.15 67.04
N ALA A 269 28.40 111.40 67.43
CA ALA A 269 28.06 112.38 68.47
C ALA A 269 28.62 112.01 69.86
N GLU A 270 28.58 110.73 70.24
CA GLU A 270 29.23 110.25 71.46
C GLU A 270 30.76 110.39 71.41
N GLY A 271 31.36 110.11 70.25
CA GLY A 271 32.80 110.24 70.03
C GLY A 271 33.27 111.69 70.18
N THR A 272 32.55 112.65 69.59
CA THR A 272 32.84 114.08 69.73
C THR A 272 32.63 114.56 71.17
N ALA A 273 31.54 114.18 71.82
CA ALA A 273 31.27 114.58 73.20
C ALA A 273 32.32 114.04 74.20
N LYS A 274 32.82 112.81 74.01
CA LYS A 274 33.91 112.25 74.84
C LYS A 274 35.24 112.98 74.59
N ARG A 275 35.53 113.34 73.34
CA ARG A 275 36.72 114.10 72.97
C ARG A 275 36.75 115.46 73.65
N ASP A 276 35.66 116.20 73.57
CA ASP A 276 35.57 117.56 74.10
C ASP A 276 35.75 117.58 75.62
N LYS A 277 35.15 116.60 76.33
CA LYS A 277 35.34 116.44 77.78
C LYS A 277 36.80 116.20 78.18
N VAL A 278 37.48 115.28 77.49
CA VAL A 278 38.88 114.96 77.78
C VAL A 278 39.80 116.14 77.45
N LEU A 279 39.52 116.87 76.36
CA LEU A 279 40.25 118.10 76.01
C LEU A 279 40.04 119.20 77.06
N SER A 280 38.81 119.41 77.53
CA SER A 280 38.54 120.41 78.57
C SER A 280 39.24 120.08 79.90
N GLU A 281 39.19 118.81 80.33
CA GLU A 281 39.86 118.37 81.57
C GLU A 281 41.38 118.56 81.52
N LEU A 282 42.00 118.27 80.37
CA LEU A 282 43.45 118.40 80.20
C LEU A 282 43.92 119.86 80.13
N LEU A 283 43.11 120.75 79.56
CA LEU A 283 43.51 122.14 79.28
C LEU A 283 43.14 123.15 80.39
N ASP A 284 42.32 122.78 81.37
CA ASP A 284 41.89 123.66 82.46
C ASP A 284 42.99 124.22 83.39
N PRO A 285 44.06 123.49 83.74
CA PRO A 285 45.10 124.02 84.64
C PRO A 285 46.13 124.95 83.96
N LEU A 286 45.96 125.29 82.67
CA LEU A 286 46.96 126.02 81.89
C LEU A 286 46.52 127.47 81.58
N SER A 287 47.45 128.43 81.60
CA SER A 287 47.17 129.84 81.29
C SER A 287 46.79 130.03 79.80
N LYS A 288 45.96 131.04 79.50
CA LYS A 288 45.26 131.22 78.20
C LYS A 288 46.15 131.05 76.96
N ASP A 289 47.32 131.67 76.94
CA ASP A 289 48.25 131.62 75.79
C ASP A 289 48.92 130.24 75.63
N LYS A 290 49.15 129.54 76.75
CA LYS A 290 49.72 128.18 76.75
C LYS A 290 48.66 127.12 76.41
N LYS A 291 47.39 127.39 76.72
CA LYS A 291 46.22 126.56 76.37
C LYS A 291 45.99 126.51 74.86
N GLU A 292 46.12 127.65 74.17
CA GLU A 292 45.95 127.74 72.72
C GLU A 292 47.04 126.96 71.97
N ILE A 293 48.31 127.13 72.34
CA ILE A 293 49.43 126.37 71.75
C ILE A 293 49.27 124.85 71.99
N MET A 294 48.82 124.46 73.18
CA MET A 294 48.58 123.05 73.51
C MET A 294 47.34 122.47 72.80
N GLN A 295 46.31 123.28 72.53
CA GLN A 295 45.10 122.86 71.82
C GLN A 295 45.40 122.54 70.35
N ASP A 296 46.16 123.39 69.66
CA ASP A 296 46.58 123.15 68.27
C ASP A 296 47.44 121.88 68.15
N LEU A 297 48.32 121.63 69.13
CA LEU A 297 49.14 120.41 69.18
C LEU A 297 48.33 119.13 69.44
N LEU A 298 47.11 119.23 69.99
CA LEU A 298 46.25 118.10 70.34
C LEU A 298 45.07 117.90 69.38
N GLU A 299 44.89 118.76 68.38
CA GLU A 299 43.77 118.67 67.43
C GLU A 299 43.83 117.39 66.57
N SER A 300 45.02 116.94 66.16
CA SER A 300 45.16 115.78 65.27
C SER A 300 45.29 114.42 65.99
N VAL A 301 45.08 114.37 67.31
CA VAL A 301 45.33 113.16 68.12
C VAL A 301 44.02 112.42 68.44
N GLN A 302 44.02 111.08 68.39
CA GLN A 302 42.86 110.26 68.79
C GLN A 302 42.48 110.47 70.28
N THR A 303 41.19 110.34 70.59
CA THR A 303 40.65 110.57 71.95
C THR A 303 41.38 109.81 73.04
N ASP A 304 41.78 108.57 72.76
CA ASP A 304 42.38 107.67 73.75
C ASP A 304 43.85 108.03 74.05
N ASN A 305 44.49 108.79 73.16
CA ASN A 305 45.90 109.19 73.25
C ASN A 305 46.11 110.65 73.66
N LEU A 306 45.02 111.42 73.84
CA LEU A 306 45.05 112.83 74.25
C LEU A 306 45.86 113.06 75.53
N LYS A 307 45.66 112.23 76.56
CA LYS A 307 46.36 112.37 77.86
C LYS A 307 47.88 112.20 77.74
N LYS A 308 48.34 111.19 76.98
CA LYS A 308 49.76 110.89 76.78
C LYS A 308 50.50 112.00 76.03
N GLN A 309 49.84 112.58 75.03
CA GLN A 309 50.43 113.65 74.22
C GLN A 309 50.50 114.96 75.03
N TYR A 310 49.48 115.27 75.84
CA TYR A 310 49.47 116.44 76.72
C TYR A 310 50.67 116.45 77.68
N GLU A 311 50.92 115.34 78.38
CA GLU A 311 52.04 115.20 79.33
C GLU A 311 53.41 115.37 78.64
N LYS A 312 53.55 114.93 77.39
CA LYS A 312 54.80 115.03 76.63
C LYS A 312 55.16 116.47 76.28
N TYR A 313 54.17 117.28 75.91
CA TYR A 313 54.40 118.67 75.48
C TYR A 313 54.45 119.66 76.66
N LEU A 314 53.91 119.29 77.82
CA LEU A 314 53.85 120.14 79.02
C LEU A 314 55.21 120.73 79.47
N PRO A 315 56.33 119.99 79.57
CA PRO A 315 57.62 120.55 79.98
C PRO A 315 58.24 121.49 78.92
N THR A 316 57.99 121.25 77.64
CA THR A 316 58.48 122.10 76.53
C THR A 316 57.78 123.46 76.52
N VAL A 317 56.54 123.53 77.00
CA VAL A 317 55.73 124.77 77.08
C VAL A 317 56.03 125.57 78.37
N LEU A 318 56.78 125.01 79.35
CA LEU A 318 57.01 125.64 80.66
C LEU A 318 58.40 126.26 80.91
N ASN A 319 59.50 125.86 80.25
CA ASN A 319 60.84 126.45 80.52
C ASN A 319 61.68 126.75 79.25
N GLU A 320 62.21 127.98 79.16
CA GLU A 320 63.13 128.46 78.11
C GLU A 320 64.62 128.21 78.48
N ASN A 321 65.29 127.24 77.85
CA ASN A 321 66.61 127.37 77.19
C ASN A 321 67.27 126.01 76.83
N VAL A 322 67.97 126.05 75.68
CA VAL A 322 68.96 125.09 75.11
C VAL A 322 68.44 123.88 74.30
N LYS A 323 68.62 124.01 72.96
CA LYS A 323 69.17 123.07 71.93
C LYS A 323 69.19 121.55 72.27
N LYS A 324 68.86 120.62 71.36
CA LYS A 324 69.37 120.45 69.98
C LYS A 324 68.69 119.25 69.26
N GLU A 325 68.42 119.42 67.96
CA GLU A 325 68.63 118.52 66.80
C GLU A 325 68.00 117.10 66.64
N SER A 326 67.34 116.99 65.46
CA SER A 326 67.38 115.89 64.46
C SER A 326 66.56 114.61 64.73
N LYS A 327 65.96 113.87 63.78
CA LYS A 327 65.97 113.77 62.30
C LYS A 327 64.84 112.78 61.87
N LYS A 328 64.24 112.96 60.67
CA LYS A 328 63.91 111.99 59.56
C LYS A 328 63.40 110.56 59.89
N GLU A 329 62.53 109.83 59.15
CA GLU A 329 62.17 109.66 57.72
C GLU A 329 61.02 108.58 57.69
N SER A 330 59.92 108.66 56.90
CA SER A 330 59.67 108.16 55.51
C SER A 330 58.77 106.89 55.37
N LYS A 331 57.75 106.96 54.47
CA LYS A 331 57.27 105.97 53.44
C LYS A 331 56.73 104.57 53.89
N GLU A 332 55.86 103.81 53.20
CA GLU A 332 55.13 103.80 51.90
C GLU A 332 54.04 102.66 51.90
N THR A 333 52.93 102.87 51.16
CA THR A 333 52.03 102.02 50.29
C THR A 333 52.08 100.45 50.28
N LEU A 334 51.03 99.63 50.00
CA LEU A 334 50.23 99.37 48.75
C LEU A 334 49.10 98.31 49.04
N LYS A 335 47.84 98.46 48.53
CA LYS A 335 47.10 97.80 47.40
C LYS A 335 46.51 96.37 47.56
N GLU A 336 45.36 96.21 46.88
CA GLU A 336 44.23 95.27 46.96
C GLU A 336 44.09 94.40 45.69
N ASN A 337 43.55 93.16 45.82
CA ASN A 337 42.78 92.39 44.80
C ASN A 337 42.18 91.14 45.51
N VAL A 338 40.86 90.91 45.65
CA VAL A 338 39.84 90.41 44.67
C VAL A 338 40.23 88.98 44.20
N GLU A 339 39.50 87.86 44.30
CA GLU A 339 38.08 87.46 44.49
C GLU A 339 38.05 85.89 44.67
N PRO A 340 36.96 85.08 44.54
CA PRO A 340 36.06 84.72 45.62
C PRO A 340 35.84 83.19 45.85
N LYS A 341 35.06 82.94 46.91
CA LYS A 341 34.36 81.74 47.42
C LYS A 341 33.65 80.92 46.31
N ALA A 342 33.76 79.58 46.27
CA ALA A 342 33.06 78.54 47.07
C ALA A 342 31.55 78.36 46.80
N ARG A 343 31.11 77.07 46.84
CA ARG A 343 29.75 76.45 46.74
C ARG A 343 29.37 75.94 45.33
N THR A 344 28.68 74.81 45.11
CA THR A 344 27.79 73.98 45.96
C THR A 344 27.56 72.59 45.33
N GLN A 345 27.05 71.66 46.13
CA GLN A 345 26.79 70.23 45.87
C GLN A 345 25.48 69.93 45.11
N LYS A 346 25.38 68.64 44.69
CA LYS A 346 24.20 67.75 44.51
C LYS A 346 23.75 67.38 43.08
N THR A 347 24.23 66.21 42.65
CA THR A 347 23.46 65.02 42.20
C THR A 347 21.99 65.19 41.78
N VAL A 348 21.68 64.77 40.55
CA VAL A 348 20.38 64.22 40.16
C VAL A 348 20.62 62.87 39.50
N VAL A 349 19.82 61.89 39.93
CA VAL A 349 19.80 60.49 39.48
C VAL A 349 18.44 60.25 38.80
N THR A 350 18.39 59.21 37.95
CA THR A 350 17.23 58.50 37.33
C THR A 350 16.49 59.18 36.18
N GLY A 351 16.13 58.50 35.10
CA GLY A 351 16.28 57.08 34.75
C GLY A 351 15.77 56.81 33.33
N ASN A 352 16.37 55.78 32.72
CA ASN A 352 16.07 55.25 31.40
C ASN A 352 14.60 54.86 31.23
N LYS A 353 14.05 55.12 30.05
CA LYS A 353 12.75 54.63 29.59
C LYS A 353 12.97 53.33 28.81
N PRO A 354 12.66 52.13 29.35
CA PRO A 354 12.56 50.95 28.51
C PRO A 354 11.23 50.95 27.76
N VAL A 355 11.29 50.73 26.45
CA VAL A 355 10.14 50.30 25.65
C VAL A 355 9.91 48.83 25.98
N HIS A 356 8.80 48.55 26.63
CA HIS A 356 8.30 47.18 26.77
C HIS A 356 7.82 46.74 25.39
N VAL A 357 8.57 45.81 24.80
CA VAL A 357 8.01 44.80 23.93
C VAL A 357 7.29 43.83 24.86
N ASP A 358 6.04 43.50 24.56
CA ASP A 358 5.51 42.22 24.99
C ASP A 358 4.66 41.58 23.89
N PRO A 359 4.64 40.24 23.86
CA PRO A 359 4.37 39.43 22.70
C PRO A 359 2.97 38.82 22.81
N ASN A 360 2.21 38.88 21.73
CA ASN A 360 1.19 37.91 21.33
C ASN A 360 0.23 38.59 20.37
N THR A 361 0.58 38.59 19.09
CA THR A 361 -0.40 38.44 18.02
C THR A 361 0.24 37.57 16.95
N THR A 362 0.01 36.27 17.09
CA THR A 362 0.14 35.28 16.02
C THR A 362 -0.86 35.61 14.93
N ASP A 363 -0.48 36.47 13.99
CA ASP A 363 -1.20 36.60 12.73
C ASP A 363 -0.18 36.68 11.58
N ALA A 364 0.09 35.51 11.00
CA ALA A 364 0.95 35.33 9.82
C ALA A 364 0.47 36.14 8.59
N GLY A 365 -0.71 36.76 8.65
CA GLY A 365 -1.22 37.67 7.63
C GLY A 365 -0.54 39.06 7.64
N ALA A 366 -0.03 39.54 8.77
CA ALA A 366 0.56 40.87 8.87
C ALA A 366 1.97 40.95 8.26
N GLU A 367 2.73 39.85 8.28
CA GLU A 367 4.07 39.78 7.68
C GLU A 367 4.04 39.80 6.16
N ILE A 368 3.04 39.16 5.55
CA ILE A 368 2.88 39.15 4.08
C ILE A 368 2.55 40.56 3.57
N ILE A 369 1.72 41.32 4.29
CA ILE A 369 1.34 42.69 3.90
C ILE A 369 2.55 43.64 4.03
N ASN A 370 3.37 43.48 5.06
CA ASN A 370 4.57 44.30 5.25
C ASN A 370 5.68 43.96 4.25
N LEU A 371 5.85 42.69 3.88
CA LEU A 371 6.79 42.27 2.84
C LEU A 371 6.36 42.73 1.44
N LYS A 372 5.05 42.76 1.16
CA LYS A 372 4.52 43.28 -0.12
C LYS A 372 4.74 44.78 -0.28
N LYS A 373 4.55 45.55 0.80
CA LYS A 373 4.86 47.00 0.83
C LYS A 373 6.35 47.31 0.67
N LEU A 374 7.24 46.46 1.17
CA LEU A 374 8.69 46.59 1.02
C LEU A 374 9.18 46.17 -0.37
N ALA A 375 8.48 45.26 -1.05
CA ALA A 375 8.81 44.78 -2.39
C ALA A 375 8.21 45.64 -3.54
N GLY A 376 7.41 46.66 -3.22
CA GLY A 376 6.90 47.61 -4.21
C GLY A 376 5.90 47.03 -5.22
N ILE A 377 5.02 46.12 -4.78
CA ILE A 377 3.82 45.68 -5.54
C ILE A 377 2.55 46.12 -4.83
#